data_AF-A0AAU9WWC3-F1
#
_entry.id   AF-A0AAU9WWC3-F1
#
_cell.length_a   1.000
_cell.length_b   1.000
_cell.length_c   1.000
_cell.angle_alpha   90.00
_cell.angle_beta   90.00
_cell.angle_gamma   90.00
#
_symmetry.space_group_name_H-M   'P 1'
#
loop_
_entity.id
_entity.type
_entity.pdbx_description
1 polymer ?
#
loop_
_entity_poly.entity_id
_entity_poly.type
_entity_poly.pdbx_seq_one_letter_code
_entity_poly.pdbx_strand_id
1 'polypeptide(L)'
;LNVITIGDLIQKDLEKAYFLPQQPSSYSKGYRFQNSTKYQVFDSPPPPLSFNQTLFPLRNLATTGDKIQLVMESEPPSYLQEHWNNTMPDFPLASVKSVDEALLDDIPIADMGWCGRGSQIVRGEGELTSTTTHFRDLCGWDGRIVFQEFIPGVKEVPSFQFHLSKSGEMFWVGTTHGKFDGLKWIAATVDWRKQEEYRDLVHEEFTIPIKNYPLKNGYFGLVTFEVLFTDHGKFMVDLNPRVGGETSHLLLARHMASMFGLKHSAMFSENTHNFSGKWLVQKANGLNEKIEGRLVILAVADEPHGCNSDVSVFAQSAEEVQDIFGTLTS
;
A
#
# COMPACT_ATOMS: atom_id res chain seq x y z
N LEU A 1 4.81 14.53 -19.45
CA LEU A 1 3.68 13.59 -19.41
C LEU A 1 2.73 14.07 -18.32
N ASN A 2 1.41 14.01 -18.51
CA ASN A 2 0.49 14.20 -17.38
C ASN A 2 0.68 13.03 -16.42
N VAL A 3 0.78 13.31 -15.12
CA VAL A 3 0.82 12.26 -14.08
C VAL A 3 -0.51 11.52 -14.05
N ILE A 4 -0.48 10.27 -13.60
CA ILE A 4 -1.69 9.49 -13.33
C ILE A 4 -1.81 9.37 -11.82
N THR A 5 -2.95 9.77 -11.29
CA THR A 5 -3.28 9.74 -9.86
C THR A 5 -4.29 8.63 -9.55
N ILE A 6 -4.46 8.29 -8.28
CA ILE A 6 -5.51 7.36 -7.84
C ILE A 6 -6.89 7.93 -8.23
N GLY A 7 -7.08 9.24 -8.09
CA GLY A 7 -8.30 9.95 -8.47
C GLY A 7 -8.60 9.84 -9.97
N ASP A 8 -7.59 9.96 -10.84
CA ASP A 8 -7.78 9.75 -12.29
C ASP A 8 -8.28 8.34 -12.60
N LEU A 9 -7.73 7.33 -11.91
CA LEU A 9 -8.14 5.94 -12.09
C LEU A 9 -9.59 5.72 -11.63
N ILE A 10 -9.98 6.24 -10.47
CA ILE A 10 -11.35 6.11 -9.97
C ILE A 10 -12.35 6.89 -10.85
N GLN A 11 -11.98 8.10 -11.28
CA GLN A 11 -12.86 8.97 -12.07
C GLN A 11 -13.16 8.40 -13.47
N LYS A 12 -12.33 7.48 -13.99
CA LYS A 12 -12.64 6.76 -15.24
C LYS A 12 -14.01 6.06 -15.18
N ASP A 13 -14.40 5.58 -14.02
CA ASP A 13 -15.59 4.73 -13.86
C ASP A 13 -16.66 5.35 -12.96
N LEU A 14 -16.30 6.35 -12.15
CA LEU A 14 -17.19 7.01 -11.20
C LEU A 14 -17.11 8.53 -11.39
N GLU A 15 -18.18 9.13 -11.94
CA GLU A 15 -18.29 10.58 -12.11
C GLU A 15 -18.21 11.33 -10.77
N LYS A 16 -18.80 10.74 -9.72
CA LYS A 16 -18.75 11.22 -8.34
C LYS A 16 -18.49 10.05 -7.40
N ALA A 17 -17.40 10.15 -6.65
CA ALA A 17 -17.05 9.21 -5.60
C ALA A 17 -16.22 9.91 -4.53
N TYR A 18 -16.16 9.29 -3.36
CA TYR A 18 -15.22 9.63 -2.31
C TYR A 18 -14.20 8.51 -2.14
N PHE A 19 -12.96 8.90 -1.85
CA PHE A 19 -11.91 7.95 -1.49
C PHE A 19 -11.69 7.97 0.03
N LEU A 20 -11.94 6.82 0.68
CA LEU A 20 -11.72 6.64 2.12
C LEU A 20 -10.52 5.71 2.33
N PRO A 21 -9.34 6.26 2.66
CA PRO A 21 -8.13 5.45 2.83
C PRO A 21 -8.04 4.77 4.21
N GLN A 22 -8.90 5.13 5.19
CA GLN A 22 -9.00 4.41 6.47
C GLN A 22 -9.60 3.03 6.30
N GLN A 23 -8.92 2.05 6.90
CA GLN A 23 -9.32 0.65 6.81
C GLN A 23 -10.28 0.31 7.95
N PRO A 24 -11.33 -0.50 7.71
CA PRO A 24 -12.08 -1.11 8.80
C PRO A 24 -11.20 -2.10 9.58
N SER A 25 -11.42 -2.21 10.89
CA SER A 25 -10.72 -3.18 11.74
C SER A 25 -11.69 -3.88 12.68
N SER A 26 -11.57 -5.20 12.83
CA SER A 26 -12.40 -5.95 13.79
C SER A 26 -11.82 -5.96 15.21
N TYR A 27 -10.52 -5.65 15.35
CA TYR A 27 -9.77 -5.85 16.60
C TYR A 27 -9.28 -4.54 17.24
N SER A 28 -9.32 -3.41 16.53
CA SER A 28 -8.92 -2.09 17.06
C SER A 28 -10.06 -1.46 17.87
N LYS A 29 -10.15 -1.79 19.17
CA LYS A 29 -11.17 -1.23 20.07
C LYS A 29 -11.07 0.30 20.16
N GLY A 30 -12.19 0.99 20.02
CA GLY A 30 -12.27 2.46 20.13
C GLY A 30 -11.86 3.22 18.87
N TYR A 31 -11.49 2.51 17.81
CA TYR A 31 -11.28 3.09 16.49
C TYR A 31 -12.61 3.33 15.78
N ARG A 32 -12.75 4.46 15.08
CA ARG A 32 -14.01 4.88 14.45
C ARG A 32 -14.53 3.89 13.41
N PHE A 33 -13.63 3.27 12.66
CA PHE A 33 -13.98 2.26 11.64
C PHE A 33 -13.89 0.83 12.21
N GLN A 34 -14.14 0.66 13.51
CA GLN A 34 -14.24 -0.68 14.11
C GLN A 34 -15.47 -1.42 13.54
N ASN A 35 -15.26 -2.59 12.92
CA ASN A 35 -16.31 -3.44 12.36
C ASN A 35 -16.27 -4.85 12.97
N SER A 36 -17.22 -5.15 13.85
CA SER A 36 -17.35 -6.45 14.50
C SER A 36 -18.48 -7.33 13.93
N THR A 37 -19.23 -6.86 12.92
CA THR A 37 -20.51 -7.47 12.54
C THR A 37 -20.61 -7.92 11.09
N LYS A 38 -20.01 -7.18 10.13
CA LYS A 38 -20.25 -7.41 8.69
C LYS A 38 -19.04 -7.97 7.96
N TYR A 39 -17.85 -7.44 8.27
CA TYR A 39 -16.58 -7.88 7.68
C TYR A 39 -15.63 -8.14 8.83
N GLN A 40 -15.51 -9.41 9.24
CA GLN A 40 -14.53 -9.80 10.23
C GLN A 40 -13.17 -9.93 9.53
N VAL A 41 -12.23 -9.09 9.92
CA VAL A 41 -10.85 -9.10 9.43
C VAL A 41 -9.95 -9.53 10.59
N PHE A 42 -9.29 -10.68 10.44
CA PHE A 42 -8.42 -11.21 11.47
C PHE A 42 -7.04 -10.54 11.46
N ASP A 43 -6.84 -9.61 12.40
CA ASP A 43 -5.58 -8.91 12.64
C ASP A 43 -5.15 -9.08 14.10
N SER A 44 -4.45 -10.18 14.41
CA SER A 44 -3.94 -10.47 15.76
C SER A 44 -2.42 -10.59 15.77
N PRO A 45 -1.70 -9.79 16.59
CA PRO A 45 -2.23 -8.69 17.40
C PRO A 45 -2.69 -7.53 16.49
N PRO A 46 -3.67 -6.70 16.92
CA PRO A 46 -4.11 -5.55 16.14
C PRO A 46 -2.93 -4.58 15.92
N PRO A 47 -2.89 -3.88 14.77
CA PRO A 47 -1.92 -2.82 14.58
C PRO A 47 -2.12 -1.69 15.60
N PRO A 48 -1.06 -0.90 15.90
CA PRO A 48 -1.19 0.30 16.71
C PRO A 48 -2.25 1.25 16.14
N LEU A 49 -2.94 2.00 17.00
CA LEU A 49 -4.00 2.90 16.55
C LEU A 49 -3.49 3.98 15.57
N SER A 50 -2.29 4.51 15.82
CA SER A 50 -1.62 5.48 14.94
C SER A 50 -1.34 4.94 13.54
N PHE A 51 -1.17 3.63 13.38
CA PHE A 51 -1.03 3.00 12.07
C PHE A 51 -2.33 3.12 11.28
N ASN A 52 -3.47 2.72 11.87
CA ASN A 52 -4.77 2.73 11.20
C ASN A 52 -5.34 4.14 11.00
N GLN A 53 -5.10 5.06 11.93
CA GLN A 53 -5.65 6.41 11.87
C GLN A 53 -4.81 7.37 11.03
N THR A 54 -3.49 7.18 11.00
CA THR A 54 -2.57 8.17 10.46
C THR A 54 -1.64 7.57 9.41
N LEU A 55 -0.78 6.62 9.79
CA LEU A 55 0.30 6.19 8.91
C LEU A 55 -0.22 5.56 7.60
N PHE A 56 -1.09 4.55 7.72
CA PHE A 56 -1.60 3.82 6.57
C PHE A 56 -2.52 4.69 5.69
N PRO A 57 -3.46 5.47 6.24
CA PRO A 57 -4.29 6.33 5.40
C PRO A 57 -3.46 7.36 4.63
N LEU A 58 -2.53 8.04 5.31
CA LEU A 58 -1.74 9.14 4.73
C LEU A 58 -0.86 8.70 3.57
N ARG A 59 -0.37 7.45 3.55
CA ARG A 59 0.58 6.98 2.52
C ARG A 59 0.05 7.08 1.09
N ASN A 60 -1.28 7.12 0.93
CA ASN A 60 -1.94 7.21 -0.36
C ASN A 60 -2.22 8.64 -0.86
N LEU A 61 -2.12 9.64 0.02
CA LEU A 61 -2.59 10.99 -0.29
C LEU A 61 -1.69 11.71 -1.28
N ALA A 62 -0.38 11.47 -1.19
CA ALA A 62 0.62 12.10 -2.05
C ALA A 62 0.42 11.82 -3.55
N THR A 63 -0.37 10.80 -3.91
CA THR A 63 -0.70 10.47 -5.31
C THR A 63 -2.20 10.38 -5.58
N THR A 64 -3.04 10.81 -4.63
CA THR A 64 -4.50 10.74 -4.80
C THR A 64 -4.98 11.70 -5.88
N GLY A 65 -4.39 12.88 -6.00
CA GLY A 65 -4.80 13.88 -6.98
C GLY A 65 -6.05 14.67 -6.57
N ASP A 66 -6.45 15.61 -7.42
CA ASP A 66 -7.56 16.54 -7.18
C ASP A 66 -8.89 16.13 -7.86
N LYS A 67 -8.90 14.98 -8.55
CA LYS A 67 -10.07 14.48 -9.30
C LYS A 67 -11.16 13.85 -8.44
N ILE A 68 -10.81 13.47 -7.21
CA ILE A 68 -11.72 12.87 -6.26
C ILE A 68 -11.54 13.52 -4.89
N GLN A 69 -12.64 13.64 -4.15
CA GLN A 69 -12.59 14.12 -2.78
C GLN A 69 -12.14 12.99 -1.87
N LEU A 70 -11.16 13.27 -1.02
CA LEU A 70 -10.68 12.34 -0.01
C LEU A 70 -11.47 12.54 1.29
N VAL A 71 -11.84 11.45 1.95
CA VAL A 71 -12.55 11.48 3.23
C VAL A 71 -11.64 10.94 4.31
N MET A 72 -11.33 11.75 5.32
CA MET A 72 -10.46 11.36 6.43
C MET A 72 -10.92 11.93 7.77
N GLU A 73 -10.40 11.37 8.86
CA GLU A 73 -10.67 11.82 10.23
C GLU A 73 -9.86 13.08 10.56
N SER A 74 -8.65 13.15 10.01
CA SER A 74 -7.70 14.24 10.26
C SER A 74 -7.00 14.60 8.95
N GLU A 75 -6.76 15.90 8.74
CA GLU A 75 -5.92 16.34 7.65
C GLU A 75 -4.45 15.97 7.87
N PRO A 76 -3.66 15.78 6.79
CA PRO A 76 -2.22 15.65 6.90
C PRO A 76 -1.61 16.91 7.53
N PRO A 77 -0.54 16.81 8.34
CA PRO A 77 0.14 17.98 8.84
C PRO A 77 0.61 18.90 7.71
N SER A 78 0.49 20.23 7.89
CA SER A 78 0.83 21.20 6.83
C SER A 78 2.27 21.05 6.32
N TYR A 79 3.23 20.76 7.21
CA TYR A 79 4.63 20.54 6.83
C TYR A 79 4.82 19.33 5.90
N LEU A 80 3.95 18.32 5.99
CA LEU A 80 3.95 17.15 5.12
C LEU A 80 3.33 17.49 3.75
N GLN A 81 2.24 18.26 3.75
CA GLN A 81 1.63 18.77 2.51
C GLN A 81 2.59 19.68 1.73
N GLU A 82 3.30 20.58 2.43
CA GLU A 82 4.36 21.41 1.85
C GLU A 82 5.49 20.57 1.26
N HIS A 83 5.90 19.50 1.96
CA HIS A 83 6.89 18.56 1.45
C HIS A 83 6.44 17.90 0.14
N TRP A 84 5.19 17.43 0.05
CA TRP A 84 4.65 16.86 -1.17
C TRP A 84 4.63 17.87 -2.32
N ASN A 85 4.12 19.08 -2.09
CA ASN A 85 4.09 20.15 -3.10
C ASN A 85 5.49 20.49 -3.64
N ASN A 86 6.49 20.55 -2.76
CA ASN A 86 7.85 20.90 -3.17
C ASN A 86 8.57 19.75 -3.88
N THR A 87 8.32 18.51 -3.42
CA THR A 87 9.05 17.33 -3.90
C THR A 87 8.43 16.74 -5.16
N MET A 88 7.12 16.86 -5.30
CA MET A 88 6.31 16.24 -6.36
C MET A 88 5.23 17.20 -6.87
N PRO A 89 5.60 18.40 -7.37
CA PRO A 89 4.65 19.44 -7.76
C PRO A 89 3.69 19.03 -8.87
N ASP A 90 4.05 18.01 -9.66
CA ASP A 90 3.21 17.49 -10.73
C ASP A 90 2.00 16.68 -10.21
N PHE A 91 2.03 16.22 -8.95
CA PHE A 91 0.91 15.54 -8.30
C PHE A 91 0.08 16.55 -7.51
N PRO A 92 -1.14 16.89 -7.95
CA PRO A 92 -1.97 17.83 -7.24
C PRO A 92 -2.40 17.24 -5.88
N LEU A 93 -2.46 18.10 -4.85
CA LEU A 93 -2.92 17.69 -3.53
C LEU A 93 -4.41 17.37 -3.55
N ALA A 94 -4.77 16.25 -2.91
CA ALA A 94 -6.16 15.91 -2.68
C ALA A 94 -6.79 16.90 -1.70
N SER A 95 -8.04 17.28 -1.97
CA SER A 95 -8.85 17.98 -0.97
C SER A 95 -9.40 16.98 0.04
N VAL A 96 -9.38 17.35 1.32
CA VAL A 96 -9.86 16.50 2.42
C VAL A 96 -11.24 17.00 2.88
N LYS A 97 -12.17 16.06 3.05
CA LYS A 97 -13.47 16.25 3.68
C LYS A 97 -13.53 15.40 4.94
N SER A 98 -14.17 15.90 5.99
CA SER A 98 -14.32 15.10 7.21
C SER A 98 -15.29 13.94 7.00
N VAL A 99 -15.12 12.87 7.79
CA VAL A 99 -16.05 11.71 7.76
C VAL A 99 -17.48 12.14 8.08
N ASP A 100 -17.67 13.03 9.05
CA ASP A 100 -19.01 13.49 9.45
C ASP A 100 -19.71 14.27 8.33
N GLU A 101 -19.00 15.14 7.62
CA GLU A 101 -19.55 15.85 6.45
C GLU A 101 -19.85 14.90 5.30
N ALA A 102 -18.94 13.94 5.04
CA ALA A 102 -19.11 12.98 3.95
C ALA A 102 -20.32 12.05 4.16
N LEU A 103 -20.63 11.69 5.41
CA LEU A 103 -21.80 10.86 5.75
C LEU A 103 -23.14 11.58 5.53
N LEU A 104 -23.15 12.91 5.41
CA LEU A 104 -24.34 13.67 5.05
C LEU A 104 -24.61 13.64 3.54
N ASP A 105 -23.62 13.23 2.74
CA ASP A 105 -23.74 13.14 1.29
C ASP A 105 -24.16 11.72 0.88
N ASP A 106 -25.07 11.61 -0.09
CA ASP A 106 -25.42 10.32 -0.72
C ASP A 106 -24.43 9.99 -1.86
N ILE A 107 -23.13 9.93 -1.52
CA ILE A 107 -22.03 9.69 -2.47
C ILE A 107 -21.34 8.35 -2.15
N PRO A 108 -21.10 7.48 -3.14
CA PRO A 108 -20.38 6.22 -2.93
C PRO A 108 -18.97 6.43 -2.37
N ILE A 109 -18.60 5.59 -1.41
CA ILE A 109 -17.26 5.56 -0.79
C ILE A 109 -16.50 4.32 -1.26
N ALA A 110 -15.30 4.52 -1.81
CA ALA A 110 -14.37 3.43 -2.06
C ALA A 110 -13.57 3.12 -0.77
N ASP A 111 -13.73 1.89 -0.26
CA ASP A 111 -13.10 1.38 0.97
C ASP A 111 -11.87 0.49 0.67
N MET A 112 -11.02 0.34 1.68
CA MET A 112 -9.63 -0.08 1.61
C MET A 112 -9.20 -1.21 2.56
N GLY A 113 -10.14 -2.02 3.04
CA GLY A 113 -9.89 -3.10 4.01
C GLY A 113 -8.66 -3.98 3.74
N TRP A 114 -7.89 -4.29 4.79
CA TRP A 114 -6.66 -5.10 4.74
C TRP A 114 -6.70 -6.16 5.81
N CYS A 115 -6.12 -7.33 5.52
CA CYS A 115 -5.80 -8.37 6.49
C CYS A 115 -4.36 -8.84 6.23
N GLY A 116 -3.49 -8.78 7.24
CA GLY A 116 -2.09 -9.23 7.03
C GLY A 116 -1.46 -9.95 8.21
N ARG A 117 -2.15 -10.05 9.35
CA ARG A 117 -1.63 -10.73 10.55
C ARG A 117 -2.30 -12.08 10.83
N GLY A 118 -3.11 -12.58 9.89
CA GLY A 118 -3.92 -13.78 10.08
C GLY A 118 -3.31 -15.11 9.66
N SER A 119 -2.12 -15.11 9.06
CA SER A 119 -1.45 -16.31 8.55
C SER A 119 -0.47 -16.89 9.57
N GLN A 120 -0.45 -18.21 9.72
CA GLN A 120 0.47 -18.94 10.61
C GLN A 120 1.07 -20.14 9.88
N ILE A 121 2.36 -20.42 10.11
CA ILE A 121 3.01 -21.64 9.62
C ILE A 121 2.78 -22.74 10.64
N VAL A 122 2.24 -23.86 10.17
CA VAL A 122 1.93 -25.05 10.98
C VAL A 122 2.76 -26.23 10.48
N ARG A 123 3.57 -26.84 11.36
CA ARG A 123 4.51 -27.94 11.02
C ARG A 123 4.03 -29.32 11.44
N GLY A 124 2.90 -29.42 12.14
CA GLY A 124 2.35 -30.69 12.60
C GLY A 124 1.05 -30.53 13.38
N GLU A 125 0.47 -31.65 13.79
CA GLU A 125 -0.85 -31.71 14.44
C GLU A 125 -0.93 -30.90 15.74
N GLY A 126 0.15 -30.88 16.53
CA GLY A 126 0.21 -30.10 17.77
C GLY A 126 0.10 -28.60 17.52
N GLU A 127 0.86 -28.08 16.56
CA GLU A 127 0.80 -26.67 16.12
C GLU A 127 -0.54 -26.34 15.45
N LEU A 128 -1.10 -27.28 14.68
CA LEU A 128 -2.41 -27.12 14.06
C LEU A 128 -3.50 -26.94 15.11
N THR A 129 -3.47 -27.79 16.13
CA THR A 129 -4.43 -27.75 17.24
C THR A 129 -4.30 -26.45 18.01
N SER A 130 -3.08 -26.07 18.42
CA SER A 130 -2.86 -24.83 19.18
C SER A 130 -3.25 -23.58 18.39
N THR A 131 -2.93 -23.53 17.09
CA THR A 131 -3.27 -22.41 16.21
C THR A 131 -4.78 -22.32 16.01
N THR A 132 -5.45 -23.45 15.78
CA THR A 132 -6.90 -23.48 15.60
C THR A 132 -7.62 -23.08 16.88
N THR A 133 -7.20 -23.60 18.05
CA THR A 133 -7.71 -23.18 19.36
C THR A 133 -7.49 -21.69 19.59
N HIS A 134 -6.31 -21.15 19.24
CA HIS A 134 -6.06 -19.72 19.33
C HIS A 134 -7.05 -18.91 18.48
N PHE A 135 -7.24 -19.29 17.20
CA PHE A 135 -8.16 -18.59 16.32
C PHE A 135 -9.63 -18.68 16.78
N ARG A 136 -10.09 -19.86 17.16
CA ARG A 136 -11.49 -20.08 17.56
C ARG A 136 -11.79 -19.53 18.94
N ASP A 137 -10.99 -19.89 19.93
CA ASP A 137 -11.36 -19.71 21.34
C ASP A 137 -10.80 -18.41 21.91
N LEU A 138 -9.57 -18.04 21.55
CA LEU A 138 -8.93 -16.82 22.06
C LEU A 138 -9.28 -15.59 21.20
N CYS A 139 -9.38 -15.79 19.89
CA CYS A 139 -9.63 -14.70 18.94
C CYS A 139 -11.09 -14.60 18.48
N GLY A 140 -11.92 -15.60 18.74
CA GLY A 140 -13.34 -15.61 18.38
C GLY A 140 -13.63 -15.70 16.89
N TRP A 141 -12.68 -16.19 16.07
CA TRP A 141 -12.89 -16.33 14.62
C TRP A 141 -13.91 -17.43 14.34
N ASP A 142 -15.06 -17.09 13.76
CA ASP A 142 -16.11 -18.05 13.37
C ASP A 142 -16.08 -18.38 11.86
N GLY A 143 -15.29 -17.65 11.07
CA GLY A 143 -15.14 -17.83 9.64
C GLY A 143 -14.43 -19.13 9.20
N ARG A 144 -14.28 -19.30 7.89
CA ARG A 144 -13.48 -20.40 7.31
C ARG A 144 -11.99 -20.15 7.54
N ILE A 145 -11.23 -21.23 7.73
CA ILE A 145 -9.76 -21.21 7.75
C ILE A 145 -9.29 -21.82 6.44
N VAL A 146 -8.42 -21.11 5.73
CA VAL A 146 -7.79 -21.61 4.51
C VAL A 146 -6.51 -22.33 4.89
N PHE A 147 -6.39 -23.59 4.47
CA PHE A 147 -5.15 -24.35 4.60
C PHE A 147 -4.49 -24.40 3.23
N GLN A 148 -3.23 -23.98 3.18
CA GLN A 148 -2.41 -23.98 1.98
C GLN A 148 -1.11 -24.72 2.27
N GLU A 149 -0.63 -25.49 1.29
CA GLU A 149 0.69 -26.09 1.36
C GLU A 149 1.78 -25.01 1.44
N PHE A 150 2.78 -25.22 2.29
CA PHE A 150 3.94 -24.35 2.33
C PHE A 150 4.79 -24.57 1.07
N ILE A 151 5.02 -23.51 0.30
CA ILE A 151 5.78 -23.57 -0.95
C ILE A 151 7.27 -23.31 -0.65
N PRO A 152 8.15 -24.34 -0.74
CA PRO A 152 9.57 -24.16 -0.48
C PRO A 152 10.30 -23.53 -1.67
N GLY A 153 11.51 -23.01 -1.43
CA GLY A 153 12.40 -22.58 -2.51
C GLY A 153 11.99 -21.30 -3.22
N VAL A 154 11.26 -20.41 -2.52
CA VAL A 154 10.91 -19.07 -3.01
C VAL A 154 12.17 -18.27 -3.33
N LYS A 155 12.26 -17.76 -4.56
CA LYS A 155 13.33 -16.88 -5.04
C LYS A 155 12.92 -15.42 -4.99
N GLU A 156 11.69 -15.15 -5.43
CA GLU A 156 11.14 -13.79 -5.51
C GLU A 156 9.66 -13.81 -5.12
N VAL A 157 9.21 -12.69 -4.56
CA VAL A 157 7.80 -12.41 -4.23
C VAL A 157 7.39 -11.09 -4.87
N PRO A 158 7.22 -11.04 -6.21
CA PRO A 158 6.69 -9.87 -6.87
C PRO A 158 5.19 -9.67 -6.59
N SER A 159 4.81 -8.41 -6.39
CA SER A 159 3.42 -7.96 -6.30
C SER A 159 3.10 -7.14 -7.56
N PHE A 160 2.08 -7.55 -8.29
CA PHE A 160 1.70 -6.99 -9.58
C PHE A 160 0.41 -6.19 -9.42
N GLN A 161 0.37 -4.97 -9.93
CA GLN A 161 -0.80 -4.10 -9.79
C GLN A 161 -1.28 -3.55 -11.14
N PHE A 162 -2.60 -3.65 -11.35
CA PHE A 162 -3.29 -3.00 -12.46
C PHE A 162 -4.61 -2.38 -11.99
N HIS A 163 -5.07 -1.37 -12.72
CA HIS A 163 -6.43 -0.87 -12.62
C HIS A 163 -7.29 -1.52 -13.71
N LEU A 164 -8.44 -2.06 -13.32
CA LEU A 164 -9.47 -2.63 -14.17
C LEU A 164 -10.66 -1.68 -14.24
N SER A 165 -10.94 -1.12 -15.41
CA SER A 165 -12.13 -0.27 -15.57
C SER A 165 -13.42 -1.08 -15.77
N LYS A 166 -14.59 -0.45 -15.63
CA LYS A 166 -15.91 -1.04 -15.92
C LYS A 166 -16.03 -1.50 -17.37
N SER A 167 -15.34 -0.85 -18.30
CA SER A 167 -15.32 -1.26 -19.72
C SER A 167 -14.48 -2.50 -19.97
N GLY A 168 -13.65 -2.91 -18.99
CA GLY A 168 -12.66 -3.97 -19.13
C GLY A 168 -11.31 -3.49 -19.69
N GLU A 169 -11.10 -2.19 -19.89
CA GLU A 169 -9.76 -1.63 -20.14
C GLU A 169 -8.89 -1.83 -18.89
N MET A 170 -7.66 -2.27 -19.10
CA MET A 170 -6.65 -2.39 -18.05
C MET A 170 -5.59 -1.31 -18.18
N PHE A 171 -5.23 -0.70 -17.06
CA PHE A 171 -4.05 0.12 -16.93
C PHE A 171 -3.06 -0.57 -16.01
N TRP A 172 -1.90 -0.99 -16.55
CA TRP A 172 -0.84 -1.57 -15.73
C TRP A 172 -0.17 -0.47 -14.89
N VAL A 173 -0.30 -0.58 -13.57
CA VAL A 173 0.28 0.37 -12.62
C VAL A 173 1.76 0.07 -12.46
N GLY A 174 2.10 -1.19 -12.16
CA GLY A 174 3.47 -1.66 -12.09
C GLY A 174 3.63 -2.92 -11.25
N THR A 175 4.89 -3.28 -11.01
CA THR A 175 5.34 -4.43 -10.22
C THR A 175 6.33 -3.96 -9.17
N THR A 176 6.12 -4.38 -7.93
CA THR A 176 7.08 -4.27 -6.82
C THR A 176 7.63 -5.64 -6.47
N HIS A 177 8.75 -5.65 -5.75
CA HIS A 177 9.29 -6.84 -5.09
C HIS A 177 9.31 -6.61 -3.58
N GLY A 178 8.64 -7.50 -2.85
CA GLY A 178 8.65 -7.47 -1.39
C GLY A 178 10.03 -7.81 -0.83
N LYS A 179 10.49 -7.00 0.12
CA LYS A 179 11.62 -7.30 1.00
C LYS A 179 11.08 -7.68 2.37
N PHE A 180 11.65 -8.76 2.93
CA PHE A 180 11.20 -9.34 4.19
C PHE A 180 12.36 -9.51 5.16
N ASP A 181 12.10 -9.23 6.43
CA ASP A 181 12.94 -9.65 7.57
C ASP A 181 12.19 -10.76 8.32
N GLY A 182 12.63 -12.01 8.11
CA GLY A 182 11.84 -13.18 8.48
C GLY A 182 10.49 -13.20 7.75
N LEU A 183 9.40 -13.11 8.50
CA LEU A 183 8.02 -13.03 7.96
C LEU A 183 7.48 -11.58 7.95
N LYS A 184 8.27 -10.60 8.37
CA LYS A 184 7.85 -9.20 8.38
C LYS A 184 8.18 -8.57 7.03
N TRP A 185 7.17 -8.07 6.33
CA TRP A 185 7.39 -7.21 5.17
C TRP A 185 7.95 -5.86 5.63
N ILE A 186 9.07 -5.43 5.06
CA ILE A 186 9.80 -4.22 5.49
C ILE A 186 9.94 -3.17 4.40
N ALA A 187 9.90 -3.58 3.13
CA ALA A 187 9.97 -2.66 2.01
C ALA A 187 9.42 -3.29 0.73
N ALA A 188 9.09 -2.43 -0.22
CA ALA A 188 8.87 -2.79 -1.61
C ALA A 188 9.91 -2.12 -2.48
N THR A 189 10.54 -2.87 -3.39
CA THR A 189 11.48 -2.31 -4.36
C THR A 189 10.95 -2.35 -5.78
N VAL A 190 11.37 -1.40 -6.60
CA VAL A 190 11.04 -1.33 -8.01
C VAL A 190 12.32 -1.19 -8.81
N ASP A 191 12.50 -2.08 -9.78
CA ASP A 191 13.37 -1.84 -10.94
C ASP A 191 12.45 -1.51 -12.12
N TRP A 192 12.45 -0.23 -12.51
CA TRP A 192 11.57 0.25 -13.57
C TRP A 192 11.94 -0.34 -14.95
N ARG A 193 13.16 -0.86 -15.12
CA ARG A 193 13.63 -1.45 -16.38
C ARG A 193 12.99 -2.81 -16.64
N LYS A 194 12.48 -3.49 -15.61
CA LYS A 194 11.93 -4.85 -15.70
C LYS A 194 10.40 -4.89 -15.78
N GLN A 195 9.71 -3.75 -15.76
CA GLN A 195 8.25 -3.69 -15.63
C GLN A 195 7.52 -4.41 -16.78
N GLU A 196 8.02 -4.27 -18.02
CA GLU A 196 7.42 -4.94 -19.18
C GLU A 196 7.66 -6.45 -19.15
N GLU A 197 8.88 -6.88 -18.82
CA GLU A 197 9.24 -8.29 -18.65
C GLU A 197 8.34 -8.98 -17.62
N TYR A 198 8.19 -8.38 -16.43
CA TYR A 198 7.35 -8.93 -15.37
C TYR A 198 5.87 -8.96 -15.75
N ARG A 199 5.36 -7.90 -16.41
CA ARG A 199 3.98 -7.87 -16.90
C ARG A 199 3.72 -9.05 -17.84
N ASP A 200 4.60 -9.24 -18.82
CA ASP A 200 4.43 -10.25 -19.86
C ASP A 200 4.54 -11.68 -19.27
N LEU A 201 5.41 -11.86 -18.27
CA LEU A 201 5.62 -13.15 -17.60
C LEU A 201 4.39 -13.70 -16.84
N VAL A 202 3.50 -12.81 -16.38
CA VAL A 202 2.28 -13.19 -15.64
C VAL A 202 0.99 -12.97 -16.43
N HIS A 203 1.08 -12.41 -17.64
CA HIS A 203 -0.09 -11.93 -18.39
C HIS A 203 -1.12 -13.03 -18.65
N GLU A 204 -0.72 -14.09 -19.35
CA GLU A 204 -1.63 -15.16 -19.77
C GLU A 204 -2.13 -16.00 -18.60
N GLU A 205 -1.22 -16.36 -17.69
CA GLU A 205 -1.47 -17.33 -16.62
C GLU A 205 -2.25 -16.72 -15.44
N PHE A 206 -2.00 -15.46 -15.11
CA PHE A 206 -2.59 -14.81 -13.93
C PHE A 206 -3.41 -13.58 -14.31
N THR A 207 -2.86 -12.64 -15.09
CA THR A 207 -3.54 -11.36 -15.34
C THR A 207 -4.87 -11.53 -16.08
N ILE A 208 -4.94 -12.36 -17.13
CA ILE A 208 -6.20 -12.56 -17.87
C ILE A 208 -7.30 -13.21 -16.99
N PRO A 209 -7.05 -14.32 -16.27
CA PRO A 209 -8.05 -14.87 -15.34
C PRO A 209 -8.50 -13.88 -14.25
N ILE A 210 -7.54 -13.18 -13.64
CA ILE A 210 -7.79 -12.19 -12.57
C ILE A 210 -8.48 -10.95 -13.12
N LYS A 211 -8.34 -10.61 -14.40
CA LYS A 211 -9.14 -9.58 -15.04
C LYS A 211 -10.58 -10.05 -15.22
N ASN A 212 -10.76 -11.24 -15.81
CA ASN A 212 -12.05 -11.71 -16.28
C ASN A 212 -13.01 -12.06 -15.13
N TYR A 213 -12.51 -12.68 -14.06
CA TYR A 213 -13.36 -13.13 -12.97
C TYR A 213 -13.99 -11.97 -12.16
N PRO A 214 -13.23 -11.00 -11.63
CA PRO A 214 -13.78 -9.84 -10.93
C PRO A 214 -14.69 -9.01 -11.85
N LEU A 215 -14.29 -8.76 -13.11
CA LEU A 215 -15.12 -8.01 -14.06
C LEU A 215 -16.49 -8.66 -14.27
N LYS A 216 -16.51 -9.98 -14.48
CA LYS A 216 -17.76 -10.75 -14.63
C LYS A 216 -18.65 -10.67 -13.38
N ASN A 217 -18.05 -10.49 -12.20
CA ASN A 217 -18.75 -10.33 -10.93
C ASN A 217 -19.00 -8.86 -10.55
N GLY A 218 -18.82 -7.92 -11.49
CA GLY A 218 -19.13 -6.51 -11.32
C GLY A 218 -18.07 -5.68 -10.60
N TYR A 219 -16.88 -6.24 -10.33
CA TYR A 219 -15.77 -5.51 -9.75
C TYR A 219 -15.00 -4.73 -10.82
N PHE A 220 -14.66 -3.49 -10.49
CA PHE A 220 -13.74 -2.61 -11.20
C PHE A 220 -12.95 -1.81 -10.15
N GLY A 221 -11.74 -1.37 -10.49
CA GLY A 221 -10.82 -0.69 -9.59
C GLY A 221 -9.42 -1.27 -9.64
N LEU A 222 -8.61 -0.91 -8.63
CA LEU A 222 -7.24 -1.40 -8.49
C LEU A 222 -7.22 -2.84 -8.01
N VAL A 223 -6.36 -3.65 -8.61
CA VAL A 223 -6.14 -5.05 -8.24
C VAL A 223 -4.65 -5.27 -8.10
N THR A 224 -4.22 -5.71 -6.92
CA THR A 224 -2.88 -6.24 -6.69
C THR A 224 -2.97 -7.75 -6.55
N PHE A 225 -2.05 -8.51 -7.15
CA PHE A 225 -1.90 -9.93 -6.89
C PHE A 225 -0.43 -10.27 -6.67
N GLU A 226 -0.17 -11.22 -5.78
CA GLU A 226 1.19 -11.60 -5.38
C GLU A 226 1.49 -13.00 -5.87
N VAL A 227 2.67 -13.19 -6.45
CA VAL A 227 3.09 -14.46 -7.01
C VAL A 227 4.43 -14.87 -6.43
N LEU A 228 4.52 -16.06 -5.87
CA LEU A 228 5.80 -16.68 -5.50
C LEU A 228 6.44 -17.29 -6.73
N PHE A 229 7.70 -16.93 -6.98
CA PHE A 229 8.51 -17.55 -8.02
C PHE A 229 9.47 -18.53 -7.37
N THR A 230 9.49 -19.76 -7.89
CA THR A 230 10.39 -20.83 -7.43
C THR A 230 11.09 -21.47 -8.61
N ASP A 231 12.05 -22.36 -8.33
CA ASP A 231 12.69 -23.20 -9.36
C ASP A 231 11.71 -24.20 -10.03
N HIS A 232 10.50 -24.36 -9.47
CA HIS A 232 9.50 -25.35 -9.88
C HIS A 232 8.20 -24.75 -10.42
N GLY A 233 8.04 -23.43 -10.38
CA GLY A 233 6.85 -22.78 -10.92
C GLY A 233 6.55 -21.40 -10.33
N LYS A 234 5.37 -20.89 -10.70
CA LYS A 234 4.79 -19.63 -10.23
C LYS A 234 3.50 -19.92 -9.49
N PHE A 235 3.32 -19.33 -8.32
CA PHE A 235 2.15 -19.60 -7.46
C PHE A 235 1.54 -18.29 -6.99
N MET A 236 0.31 -18.00 -7.39
CA MET A 236 -0.42 -16.86 -6.83
C MET A 236 -0.80 -17.18 -5.39
N VAL A 237 -0.42 -16.31 -4.47
CA VAL A 237 -0.63 -16.50 -3.02
C VAL A 237 -1.56 -15.48 -2.40
N ASP A 238 -1.75 -14.33 -3.05
CA ASP A 238 -2.68 -13.31 -2.57
C ASP A 238 -3.30 -12.51 -3.72
N LEU A 239 -4.53 -12.03 -3.50
CA LEU A 239 -5.30 -11.19 -4.42
C LEU A 239 -6.01 -10.09 -3.62
N ASN A 240 -5.64 -8.85 -3.88
CA ASN A 240 -6.07 -7.65 -3.20
C ASN A 240 -6.78 -6.69 -4.17
N PRO A 241 -8.11 -6.82 -4.37
CA PRO A 241 -8.89 -5.93 -5.24
C PRO A 241 -9.19 -4.59 -4.54
N ARG A 242 -8.15 -3.79 -4.30
CA ARG A 242 -8.18 -2.48 -3.62
C ARG A 242 -6.93 -1.65 -3.93
N VAL A 243 -6.91 -0.37 -3.57
CA VAL A 243 -5.68 0.47 -3.53
C VAL A 243 -4.62 -0.13 -2.55
N GLY A 244 -3.67 -0.92 -3.04
CA GLY A 244 -2.59 -1.45 -2.20
C GLY A 244 -1.78 -0.37 -1.48
N GLY A 245 -1.08 -0.75 -0.40
CA GLY A 245 -0.16 0.16 0.31
C GLY A 245 0.99 0.66 -0.57
N GLU A 246 1.30 -0.07 -1.64
CA GLU A 246 2.36 0.25 -2.60
C GLU A 246 1.87 1.10 -3.78
N THR A 247 0.57 1.37 -3.90
CA THR A 247 -0.02 2.05 -5.07
C THR A 247 0.63 3.41 -5.31
N SER A 248 0.77 4.21 -4.26
CA SER A 248 1.44 5.51 -4.37
C SER A 248 2.89 5.36 -4.78
N HIS A 249 3.61 4.40 -4.21
CA HIS A 249 5.00 4.17 -4.60
C HIS A 249 5.14 3.84 -6.08
N LEU A 250 4.27 2.99 -6.64
CA LEU A 250 4.31 2.62 -8.05
C LEU A 250 3.98 3.79 -8.98
N LEU A 251 2.96 4.60 -8.64
CA LEU A 251 2.61 5.79 -9.43
C LEU A 251 3.76 6.81 -9.42
N LEU A 252 4.42 6.99 -8.27
CA LEU A 252 5.62 7.81 -8.17
C LEU A 252 6.79 7.20 -8.93
N ALA A 253 7.06 5.91 -8.81
CA ALA A 253 8.16 5.24 -9.51
C ALA A 253 8.04 5.42 -11.02
N ARG A 254 6.82 5.31 -11.57
CA ARG A 254 6.52 5.59 -12.96
C ARG A 254 6.89 7.01 -13.37
N HIS A 255 6.45 7.98 -12.57
CA HIS A 255 6.73 9.38 -12.83
C HIS A 255 8.24 9.68 -12.70
N MET A 256 8.87 9.21 -11.62
CA MET A 256 10.30 9.41 -11.33
C MET A 256 11.18 8.81 -12.42
N ALA A 257 10.85 7.61 -12.88
CA ALA A 257 11.56 6.96 -13.96
C ALA A 257 11.37 7.69 -15.31
N SER A 258 10.18 8.20 -15.60
CA SER A 258 9.89 8.83 -16.90
C SER A 258 10.39 10.27 -17.00
N MET A 259 10.29 11.05 -15.92
CA MET A 259 10.62 12.48 -15.91
C MET A 259 12.06 12.76 -15.49
N PHE A 260 12.59 12.00 -14.52
CA PHE A 260 13.92 12.23 -13.94
C PHE A 260 14.92 11.11 -14.25
N GLY A 261 14.47 10.04 -14.92
CA GLY A 261 15.33 8.91 -15.24
C GLY A 261 15.72 8.04 -14.03
N LEU A 262 15.14 8.27 -12.84
CA LEU A 262 15.41 7.49 -11.63
C LEU A 262 14.74 6.11 -11.75
N LYS A 263 15.50 5.09 -12.15
CA LYS A 263 14.96 3.77 -12.52
C LYS A 263 14.86 2.78 -11.36
N HIS A 264 15.45 3.08 -10.21
CA HIS A 264 15.36 2.23 -9.03
C HIS A 264 14.67 2.97 -7.90
N SER A 265 13.82 2.28 -7.17
CA SER A 265 13.18 2.85 -5.99
C SER A 265 12.87 1.83 -4.93
N ALA A 266 12.65 2.31 -3.70
CA ALA A 266 12.09 1.51 -2.63
C ALA A 266 11.10 2.33 -1.79
N MET A 267 10.02 1.69 -1.37
CA MET A 267 9.16 2.15 -0.29
C MET A 267 9.55 1.40 0.98
N PHE A 268 9.97 2.14 2.00
CA PHE A 268 10.22 1.64 3.34
C PHE A 268 9.04 2.01 4.22
N SER A 269 8.49 1.06 4.95
CA SER A 269 7.27 1.28 5.72
C SER A 269 7.44 0.99 7.20
N GLU A 270 6.59 1.65 8.01
CA GLU A 270 6.58 1.46 9.46
C GLU A 270 7.95 1.72 10.10
N ASN A 271 8.66 2.73 9.60
CA ASN A 271 9.98 3.10 10.11
C ASN A 271 9.82 3.91 11.39
N THR A 272 10.45 3.47 12.47
CA THR A 272 10.42 4.16 13.77
C THR A 272 11.65 5.05 13.94
N HIS A 273 11.42 6.28 14.37
CA HIS A 273 12.45 7.29 14.62
C HIS A 273 12.34 7.85 16.04
N ASN A 274 13.45 8.32 16.60
CA ASN A 274 13.52 8.94 17.92
C ASN A 274 13.41 10.48 17.89
N PHE A 275 12.95 11.04 16.77
CA PHE A 275 12.72 12.46 16.54
C PHE A 275 11.32 12.69 15.96
N SER A 276 10.86 13.95 15.94
CA SER A 276 9.51 14.28 15.46
C SER A 276 9.39 14.16 13.93
N GLY A 277 8.16 13.93 13.47
CA GLY A 277 7.82 13.86 12.04
C GLY A 277 8.16 15.15 11.31
N LYS A 278 7.98 16.31 11.95
CA LYS A 278 8.40 17.60 11.40
C LYS A 278 9.91 17.66 11.14
N TRP A 279 10.73 17.16 12.08
CA TRP A 279 12.17 17.14 11.91
C TRP A 279 12.59 16.16 10.81
N LEU A 280 11.96 14.97 10.75
CA LEU A 280 12.18 14.00 9.67
C LEU A 280 11.94 14.64 8.29
N VAL A 281 10.81 15.33 8.13
CA VAL A 281 10.46 16.01 6.87
C VAL A 281 11.45 17.13 6.54
N GLN A 282 11.88 17.91 7.52
CA GLN A 282 12.91 18.94 7.33
C GLN A 282 14.25 18.33 6.89
N LYS A 283 14.67 17.21 7.49
CA LYS A 283 15.88 16.49 7.08
C LYS A 283 15.74 15.96 5.66
N ALA A 284 14.61 15.34 5.30
CA ALA A 284 14.35 14.85 3.95
C ALA A 284 14.42 15.97 2.91
N ASN A 285 13.82 17.13 3.19
CA ASN A 285 13.91 18.33 2.34
C ASN A 285 15.37 18.79 2.16
N GLY A 286 16.12 18.90 3.25
CA GLY A 286 17.54 19.31 3.18
C GLY A 286 18.45 18.29 2.49
N LEU A 287 18.11 17.00 2.49
CA LEU A 287 18.80 15.98 1.71
C LEU A 287 18.45 16.09 0.23
N ASN A 288 17.17 16.32 -0.10
CA ASN A 288 16.68 16.52 -1.45
C ASN A 288 17.36 17.68 -2.19
N GLU A 289 17.91 18.67 -1.49
CA GLU A 289 18.69 19.76 -2.10
C GLU A 289 20.12 19.34 -2.51
N LYS A 290 20.61 18.20 -2.03
CA LYS A 290 22.02 17.78 -2.10
C LYS A 290 22.27 16.49 -2.88
N ILE A 291 21.21 15.72 -3.16
CA ILE A 291 21.28 14.42 -3.81
C ILE A 291 20.66 14.49 -5.22
N GLU A 292 21.13 13.64 -6.12
CA GLU A 292 20.52 13.47 -7.45
C GLU A 292 19.23 12.61 -7.39
N GLY A 293 19.10 11.78 -6.35
CA GLY A 293 17.89 11.03 -6.05
C GLY A 293 16.74 11.86 -5.48
N ARG A 294 15.65 11.18 -5.12
CA ARG A 294 14.48 11.81 -4.50
C ARG A 294 14.00 11.03 -3.28
N LEU A 295 13.84 11.74 -2.17
CA LEU A 295 13.19 11.27 -0.95
C LEU A 295 11.79 11.86 -0.85
N VAL A 296 10.78 11.01 -0.69
CA VAL A 296 9.39 11.40 -0.47
C VAL A 296 8.92 10.76 0.83
N ILE A 297 8.65 11.58 1.83
CA ILE A 297 7.95 11.15 3.04
C ILE A 297 6.47 10.98 2.67
N LEU A 298 6.01 9.74 2.58
CA LEU A 298 4.62 9.43 2.20
C LEU A 298 3.65 9.62 3.37
N ALA A 299 4.10 9.33 4.59
CA ALA A 299 3.28 9.43 5.78
C ALA A 299 4.16 9.63 7.01
N VAL A 300 3.65 10.36 8.01
CA VAL A 300 4.24 10.44 9.35
C VAL A 300 3.14 10.36 10.39
N ALA A 301 3.42 9.69 11.51
CA ALA A 301 2.61 9.69 12.71
C ALA A 301 3.51 10.00 13.90
N ASP A 302 3.32 11.15 14.53
CA ASP A 302 4.04 11.53 15.75
C ASP A 302 3.59 10.64 16.92
N GLU A 303 4.56 10.16 17.69
CA GLU A 303 4.39 9.34 18.89
C GLU A 303 5.01 10.07 20.10
N PRO A 304 4.69 9.70 21.35
CA PRO A 304 5.19 10.40 22.54
C PRO A 304 6.72 10.57 22.63
N HIS A 305 7.48 9.68 21.99
CA HIS A 305 8.95 9.65 22.04
C HIS A 305 9.61 9.66 20.65
N GLY A 306 8.90 10.07 19.61
CA GLY A 306 9.43 10.05 18.24
C GLY A 306 8.35 10.10 17.18
N CYS A 307 8.55 9.43 16.06
CA CYS A 307 7.54 9.26 15.04
C CYS A 307 7.69 7.94 14.29
N ASN A 308 6.61 7.50 13.66
CA ASN A 308 6.62 6.47 12.63
C ASN A 308 6.44 7.08 11.25
N SER A 309 7.06 6.52 10.22
CA SER A 309 6.96 7.06 8.86
C SER A 309 6.96 5.99 7.77
N ASP A 310 6.33 6.32 6.65
CA ASP A 310 6.53 5.64 5.38
C ASP A 310 7.29 6.56 4.42
N VAL A 311 8.30 6.01 3.75
CA VAL A 311 9.22 6.77 2.91
C VAL A 311 9.41 6.08 1.58
N SER A 312 9.29 6.82 0.48
CA SER A 312 9.74 6.39 -0.83
C SER A 312 11.06 7.05 -1.20
N VAL A 313 11.98 6.25 -1.72
CA VAL A 313 13.29 6.69 -2.17
C VAL A 313 13.48 6.30 -3.63
N PHE A 314 13.93 7.23 -4.47
CA PHE A 314 14.13 7.04 -5.91
C PHE A 314 15.57 7.42 -6.27
N ALA A 315 16.25 6.59 -7.04
CA ALA A 315 17.66 6.78 -7.39
C ALA A 315 18.01 6.11 -8.73
N GLN A 316 19.26 6.22 -9.17
CA GLN A 316 19.73 5.59 -10.40
C GLN A 316 20.06 4.10 -10.22
N SER A 317 20.44 3.69 -9.00
CA SER A 317 20.78 2.31 -8.64
C SER A 317 20.09 1.86 -7.35
N ALA A 318 19.99 0.55 -7.15
CA ALA A 318 19.45 -0.02 -5.91
C ALA A 318 20.34 0.25 -4.68
N GLU A 319 21.66 0.39 -4.87
CA GLU A 319 22.62 0.73 -3.81
C GLU A 319 22.39 2.17 -3.33
N GLU A 320 22.29 3.12 -4.26
CA GLU A 320 22.04 4.52 -3.97
C GLU A 320 20.71 4.73 -3.22
N VAL A 321 19.68 3.93 -3.54
CA VAL A 321 18.41 3.90 -2.77
C VAL A 321 18.65 3.56 -1.30
N GLN A 322 19.51 2.58 -1.00
CA GLN A 322 19.83 2.21 0.39
C GLN A 322 20.67 3.28 1.08
N ASP A 323 21.65 3.87 0.39
CA ASP A 323 22.53 4.90 0.96
C ASP A 323 21.74 6.17 1.33
N ILE A 324 20.85 6.61 0.44
CA ILE A 324 19.98 7.76 0.68
C ILE A 324 19.06 7.48 1.88
N PHE A 325 18.44 6.30 1.94
CA PHE A 325 17.58 5.93 3.07
C PHE A 325 18.37 5.85 4.39
N GLY A 326 19.55 5.21 4.37
CA GLY A 326 20.44 5.12 5.52
C GLY A 326 20.82 6.48 6.08
N THR A 327 21.13 7.44 5.20
CA THR A 327 21.44 8.84 5.58
C THR A 327 20.25 9.55 6.21
N LEU A 328 19.02 9.27 5.75
CA LEU A 328 17.81 9.82 6.36
C LEU A 328 17.60 9.28 7.78
N THR A 329 17.88 8.00 8.00
CA THR A 329 17.64 7.32 9.29
C THR A 329 18.78 7.42 10.31
N SER A 330 20.00 7.79 9.90
CA SER A 330 21.16 7.99 10.78
C SER A 330 21.07 9.26 11.63
#